data_AF-Q876H1-F1
#
_entry.id   AF-Q876H1-F1
#
_cell.length_a   1.000
_cell.length_b   1.000
_cell.length_c   1.000
_cell.angle_alpha   90.00
_cell.angle_beta   90.00
_cell.angle_gamma   90.00
#
_symmetry.space_group_name_H-M   'P 1'
#
loop_
_entity.id
_entity.type
_entity.pdbx_description
1 polymer ?
#
loop_
_entity_poly.entity_id
_entity_poly.type
_entity_poly.pdbx_seq_one_letter_code
_entity_poly.pdbx_strand_id
1 'polypeptide(L)'
;MSFEIGTRCWYPNKEQGWIGGEVTQNEFCDGAYHLQLKLEDGETVSIETDSLEDDGHHPTLPVLRNPPVLESTDDLTTLSYLNEPAVLHAIKKRYLDSQIYTYSGIVLIATNPFAEVDHLYSRETIQSYSSKRKEELEPHLFAIAEEAYRFMTKEKANQTIVVSGESGAGKTVSAKYIMRYLASVQENNDQEGKMEMSEIESQILATNPIMEAFGNAKTIRNDNSSRFGKYLQILFDDDTTIKGSKIRTYLLEKSRLVYQPETERNYHIFHQMLEGLPEPLKQELHLSSAKDYHYTNQGGEPDIVGIDDAQEYQITTDALSLVGIDHETQFGIFKVLAGLLHIGNIELKMTRNDASLSSDEPNLQIACGLLGIDAIEFAKWIVKKQIVTRSEKIITNLNYNQALIAKDSVAKFIYSTLFDWLVDNINKTLYDPKLDQQDQVCSFIGILDIYGFEHFEKNSFEQFCINYANEKLQQEFNQHV
;
A
#
# COMPACT_ATOMS: atom_id res chain seq x y z
N MET A 1 43.65 16.16 -10.87
CA MET A 1 43.63 15.12 -11.91
C MET A 1 42.77 14.00 -11.37
N SER A 2 41.86 13.44 -12.16
CA SER A 2 41.06 12.29 -11.73
C SER A 2 42.00 11.08 -11.52
N PHE A 3 41.83 10.36 -10.40
CA PHE A 3 42.54 9.10 -10.09
C PHE A 3 44.05 9.18 -9.79
N GLU A 4 44.50 10.13 -8.97
CA GLU A 4 45.85 10.08 -8.38
C GLU A 4 45.99 8.92 -7.38
N ILE A 5 47.22 8.46 -7.10
CA ILE A 5 47.47 7.40 -6.10
C ILE A 5 46.88 7.84 -4.75
N GLY A 6 46.12 6.96 -4.11
CA GLY A 6 45.35 7.24 -2.89
C GLY A 6 43.91 7.72 -3.13
N THR A 7 43.52 7.96 -4.38
CA THR A 7 42.13 8.31 -4.71
C THR A 7 41.22 7.13 -4.42
N ARG A 8 40.15 7.38 -3.65
CA ARG A 8 39.11 6.38 -3.37
C ARG A 8 38.07 6.39 -4.48
N CYS A 9 37.64 5.21 -4.89
CA CYS A 9 36.66 5.02 -5.94
C CYS A 9 35.76 3.82 -5.66
N TRP A 10 34.72 3.68 -6.49
CA TRP A 10 33.78 2.58 -6.51
C TRP A 10 34.02 1.74 -7.76
N TYR A 11 34.00 0.43 -7.59
CA TYR A 11 34.17 -0.53 -8.66
C TYR A 11 32.96 -1.49 -8.72
N PRO A 12 32.47 -1.89 -9.91
CA PRO A 12 31.34 -2.81 -10.01
C PRO A 12 31.61 -4.15 -9.33
N ASN A 13 30.64 -4.66 -8.58
CA ASN A 13 30.71 -5.93 -7.86
C ASN A 13 29.43 -6.75 -8.07
N LYS A 14 29.55 -8.05 -8.35
CA LYS A 14 28.39 -8.90 -8.67
C LYS A 14 27.45 -9.15 -7.49
N GLU A 15 27.95 -9.13 -6.27
CA GLU A 15 27.17 -9.44 -5.06
C GLU A 15 26.62 -8.18 -4.40
N GLN A 16 27.42 -7.12 -4.32
CA GLN A 16 27.09 -5.89 -3.60
C GLN A 16 26.64 -4.74 -4.51
N GLY A 17 26.64 -4.96 -5.83
CA GLY A 17 26.48 -3.91 -6.85
C GLY A 17 27.77 -3.11 -7.04
N TRP A 18 28.30 -2.55 -5.95
CA TRP A 18 29.51 -1.74 -5.94
C TRP A 18 30.39 -2.06 -4.72
N ILE A 19 31.71 -2.02 -4.90
CA ILE A 19 32.70 -2.19 -3.83
C ILE A 19 33.69 -1.02 -3.81
N GLY A 20 34.12 -0.62 -2.61
CA GLY A 20 35.13 0.42 -2.46
C GLY A 20 36.50 -0.06 -2.90
N GLY A 21 37.29 0.85 -3.48
CA GLY A 21 38.69 0.63 -3.79
C GLY A 21 39.52 1.91 -3.68
N GLU A 22 40.83 1.72 -3.72
CA GLU A 22 41.82 2.80 -3.71
C GLU A 22 42.80 2.62 -4.87
N VAL A 23 43.08 3.72 -5.59
CA VAL A 23 44.07 3.73 -6.67
C VAL A 23 45.47 3.55 -6.07
N THR A 24 46.12 2.43 -6.41
CA THR A 24 47.50 2.13 -5.97
C THR A 24 48.54 2.47 -7.03
N GLN A 25 48.14 2.52 -8.31
CA GLN A 25 49.02 2.84 -9.43
C GLN A 25 48.24 3.62 -10.50
N ASN A 26 48.89 4.62 -11.09
CA ASN A 26 48.41 5.35 -12.26
C ASN A 26 49.61 5.75 -13.13
N GLU A 27 49.81 5.04 -14.24
CA GLU A 27 50.93 5.25 -15.15
C GLU A 27 50.45 5.47 -16.58
N PHE A 28 51.02 6.44 -17.30
CA PHE A 28 50.74 6.66 -18.71
C PHE A 28 51.90 6.10 -19.56
N CYS A 29 51.62 5.01 -20.26
CA CYS A 29 52.59 4.27 -21.08
C CYS A 29 51.95 3.91 -22.42
N ASP A 30 52.72 4.00 -23.51
CA ASP A 30 52.28 3.60 -24.87
C ASP A 30 50.96 4.23 -25.37
N GLY A 31 50.62 5.42 -24.87
CA GLY A 31 49.40 6.14 -25.25
C GLY A 31 48.15 5.77 -24.43
N ALA A 32 48.29 4.95 -23.38
CA ALA A 32 47.21 4.56 -22.49
C ALA A 32 47.58 4.72 -21.01
N TYR A 33 46.58 5.02 -20.19
CA TYR A 33 46.64 4.99 -18.73
C TYR A 33 46.44 3.57 -18.21
N HIS A 34 47.33 3.15 -17.33
CA HIS A 34 47.30 1.88 -16.62
C HIS A 34 47.02 2.17 -15.15
N LEU A 35 45.79 1.91 -14.72
CA LEU A 35 45.34 2.06 -13.35
C LEU A 35 45.39 0.72 -12.63
N GLN A 36 45.81 0.73 -11.37
CA GLN A 36 45.66 -0.40 -10.47
C GLN A 36 44.84 0.03 -9.25
N LEU A 37 43.79 -0.73 -8.95
CA LEU A 37 42.91 -0.53 -7.81
C LEU A 37 43.11 -1.67 -6.82
N LYS A 38 43.24 -1.32 -5.54
CA LYS A 38 43.11 -2.29 -4.45
C LYS A 38 41.71 -2.17 -3.86
N LEU A 39 40.92 -3.23 -3.97
CA LEU A 39 39.55 -3.29 -3.48
C LEU A 39 39.50 -3.63 -1.98
N GLU A 40 38.37 -3.31 -1.34
CA GLU A 40 38.16 -3.55 0.10
C GLU A 40 38.12 -5.04 0.48
N ASP A 41 37.83 -5.94 -0.46
CA ASP A 41 37.93 -7.40 -0.28
C ASP A 41 39.36 -7.95 -0.43
N GLY A 42 40.31 -7.08 -0.78
CA GLY A 42 41.72 -7.40 -1.00
C GLY A 42 42.07 -7.78 -2.44
N GLU A 43 41.11 -7.88 -3.35
CA GLU A 43 41.37 -8.09 -4.77
C GLU A 43 42.07 -6.87 -5.38
N THR A 44 42.89 -7.11 -6.40
CA THR A 44 43.57 -6.05 -7.16
C THR A 44 43.10 -6.08 -8.59
N VAL A 45 42.56 -4.96 -9.07
CA VAL A 45 42.03 -4.82 -10.42
C VAL A 45 42.95 -3.90 -11.23
N SER A 46 43.29 -4.32 -12.45
CA SER A 46 44.03 -3.50 -13.41
C SER A 46 43.10 -3.02 -14.52
N ILE A 47 43.12 -1.71 -14.80
CA ILE A 47 42.29 -1.06 -15.82
C ILE A 47 43.22 -0.35 -16.80
N GLU A 48 43.06 -0.62 -18.09
CA GLU A 48 43.76 0.07 -19.17
C GLU A 48 42.76 0.93 -19.95
N THR A 49 43.06 2.21 -20.11
CA THR A 49 42.18 3.19 -20.77
C THR A 49 42.99 4.25 -21.50
N ASP A 50 42.51 4.71 -22.65
CA ASP A 50 43.10 5.81 -23.43
C ASP A 50 42.75 7.20 -22.89
N SER A 51 41.71 7.29 -22.04
CA SER A 51 41.29 8.53 -21.38
C SER A 51 40.92 8.31 -19.90
N LEU A 52 41.20 9.31 -19.05
CA LEU A 52 40.73 9.40 -17.66
C LEU A 52 39.49 10.30 -17.51
N GLU A 53 38.93 10.76 -18.64
CA GLU A 53 37.67 11.48 -18.70
C GLU A 53 36.53 10.48 -18.90
N ASP A 54 35.46 10.62 -18.11
CA ASP A 54 34.26 9.79 -18.22
C ASP A 54 33.37 10.34 -19.34
N ASP A 55 33.51 9.78 -20.54
CA ASP A 55 32.73 10.15 -21.73
C ASP A 55 31.57 9.15 -22.04
N GLY A 56 31.34 8.21 -21.13
CA GLY A 56 30.29 7.20 -21.24
C GLY A 56 30.47 6.18 -22.38
N HIS A 57 31.61 6.19 -23.09
CA HIS A 57 31.85 5.32 -24.26
C HIS A 57 32.95 4.27 -24.05
N HIS A 58 33.70 4.31 -22.95
CA HIS A 58 34.85 3.44 -22.67
C HIS A 58 34.62 2.39 -21.54
N PRO A 59 35.44 1.32 -21.44
CA PRO A 59 35.29 0.30 -20.41
C PRO A 59 35.45 0.88 -19.01
N THR A 60 34.34 0.88 -18.26
CA THR A 60 34.16 1.14 -16.81
C THR A 60 35.38 1.69 -16.04
N LEU A 61 35.70 2.97 -16.26
CA LEU A 61 36.46 3.73 -15.27
C LEU A 61 35.76 3.62 -13.90
N PRO A 62 36.50 3.49 -12.79
CA PRO A 62 35.89 3.42 -11.48
C PRO A 62 35.27 4.77 -11.12
N VAL A 63 34.15 4.75 -10.39
CA VAL A 63 33.42 5.98 -10.08
C VAL A 63 34.02 6.64 -8.84
N LEU A 64 34.22 7.97 -8.83
CA LEU A 64 34.83 8.64 -7.68
C LEU A 64 33.98 8.47 -6.39
N ARG A 65 34.66 8.21 -5.28
CA ARG A 65 34.04 8.03 -3.96
C ARG A 65 34.13 9.30 -3.13
N ASN A 66 33.04 9.63 -2.44
CA ASN A 66 32.99 10.77 -1.52
C ASN A 66 33.95 10.58 -0.32
N PRO A 67 34.47 11.67 0.27
CA PRO A 67 35.23 11.61 1.51
C PRO A 67 34.41 10.95 2.65
N PRO A 68 35.05 10.22 3.59
CA PRO A 68 34.36 9.51 4.67
C PRO A 68 33.37 10.35 5.50
N VAL A 69 33.63 11.65 5.65
CA VAL A 69 32.79 12.60 6.40
C VAL A 69 31.41 12.82 5.74
N LEU A 70 31.32 12.67 4.42
CA LEU A 70 30.08 12.84 3.65
C LEU A 70 29.33 11.52 3.41
N GLU A 71 29.93 10.39 3.77
CA GLU A 71 29.35 9.06 3.51
C GLU A 71 28.13 8.72 4.38
N SER A 72 27.77 9.54 5.37
CA SER A 72 26.54 9.37 6.19
C SER A 72 25.77 10.69 6.34
N THR A 73 25.66 11.44 5.24
CA THR A 73 24.92 12.72 5.24
C THR A 73 23.42 12.52 5.40
N ASP A 74 22.75 13.45 6.06
CA ASP A 74 21.29 13.49 6.20
C ASP A 74 20.58 13.82 4.87
N ASP A 75 21.25 14.56 3.97
CA ASP A 75 20.73 14.92 2.65
C ASP A 75 21.74 14.57 1.56
N LEU A 76 21.32 13.69 0.63
CA LEU A 76 22.14 13.20 -0.47
C LEU A 76 22.59 14.32 -1.43
N THR A 77 21.91 15.47 -1.46
CA THR A 77 22.32 16.61 -2.27
C THR A 77 23.62 17.28 -1.79
N THR A 78 24.07 16.98 -0.58
CA THR A 78 25.34 17.50 -0.05
C THR A 78 26.56 16.67 -0.48
N LEU A 79 26.38 15.56 -1.18
CA LEU A 79 27.47 14.73 -1.69
C LEU A 79 28.29 15.51 -2.72
N SER A 80 29.62 15.42 -2.65
CA SER A 80 30.50 16.04 -3.64
C SER A 80 30.43 15.34 -5.00
N TYR A 81 30.37 14.02 -4.98
CA TYR A 81 30.13 13.17 -6.14
C TYR A 81 28.75 12.54 -6.02
N LEU A 82 27.78 13.03 -6.79
CA LEU A 82 26.44 12.47 -6.84
C LEU A 82 26.37 11.42 -7.94
N ASN A 83 26.51 10.16 -7.54
CA ASN A 83 26.47 8.99 -8.42
C ASN A 83 25.79 7.82 -7.70
N GLU A 84 25.37 6.82 -8.46
CA GLU A 84 24.64 5.65 -7.95
C GLU A 84 25.34 4.98 -6.75
N PRO A 85 26.65 4.63 -6.79
CA PRO A 85 27.29 3.99 -5.64
C PRO A 85 27.40 4.90 -4.41
N ALA A 86 27.57 6.21 -4.60
CA ALA A 86 27.58 7.15 -3.48
C ALA A 86 26.21 7.23 -2.78
N VAL A 87 25.12 7.28 -3.56
CA VAL A 87 23.75 7.27 -3.05
C VAL A 87 23.46 5.97 -2.30
N LEU A 88 23.75 4.82 -2.93
CA LEU A 88 23.55 3.50 -2.33
C LEU A 88 24.34 3.34 -1.03
N HIS A 89 25.61 3.75 -1.02
CA HIS A 89 26.47 3.65 0.16
C HIS A 89 26.00 4.54 1.31
N ALA A 90 25.59 5.78 1.03
CA ALA A 90 25.08 6.69 2.04
C ALA A 90 23.81 6.14 2.72
N ILE A 91 22.84 5.67 1.92
CA ILE A 91 21.61 5.06 2.44
C ILE A 91 21.94 3.78 3.23
N LYS A 92 22.82 2.91 2.70
CA LYS A 92 23.22 1.67 3.36
C LYS A 92 23.88 1.94 4.71
N LYS A 93 24.79 2.92 4.79
CA LYS A 93 25.50 3.26 6.03
C LYS A 93 24.53 3.76 7.09
N ARG A 94 23.65 4.70 6.73
CA ARG A 94 22.58 5.19 7.62
C ARG A 94 21.67 4.07 8.11
N TYR A 95 21.25 3.19 7.21
CA TYR A 95 20.40 2.06 7.56
C TYR A 95 21.09 1.11 8.55
N LEU A 96 22.39 0.83 8.38
CA LEU A 96 23.18 0.03 9.32
C LEU A 96 23.32 0.71 10.69
N ASP A 97 23.32 2.05 10.71
CA ASP A 97 23.28 2.87 11.93
C ASP A 97 21.84 3.03 12.49
N SER A 98 20.88 2.24 12.01
CA SER A 98 19.45 2.27 12.38
C SER A 98 18.72 3.58 12.04
N GLN A 99 19.27 4.39 11.14
CA GLN A 99 18.63 5.59 10.59
C GLN A 99 17.92 5.24 9.28
N ILE A 100 16.60 5.06 9.35
CA ILE A 100 15.78 4.60 8.22
C ILE A 100 15.38 5.70 7.23
N TYR A 101 15.58 6.97 7.60
CA TYR A 101 15.16 8.13 6.84
C TYR A 101 16.36 8.90 6.32
N THR A 102 16.31 9.32 5.05
CA THR A 102 17.36 10.12 4.40
C THR A 102 16.73 11.10 3.42
N TYR A 103 17.11 12.37 3.42
CA TYR A 103 16.65 13.31 2.41
C TYR A 103 17.41 13.13 1.09
N SER A 104 16.70 13.41 0.00
CA SER A 104 17.26 13.56 -1.33
C SER A 104 16.64 14.84 -1.92
N GLY A 105 17.17 15.98 -1.49
CA GLY A 105 16.60 17.28 -1.80
C GLY A 105 15.15 17.38 -1.32
N ILE A 106 14.20 17.48 -2.24
CA ILE A 106 12.76 17.59 -1.91
C ILE A 106 12.11 16.26 -1.52
N VAL A 107 12.78 15.13 -1.77
CA VAL A 107 12.25 13.78 -1.49
C VAL A 107 12.75 13.26 -0.15
N LEU A 108 11.92 12.51 0.57
CA LEU A 108 12.34 11.69 1.70
C LEU A 108 12.40 10.22 1.26
N ILE A 109 13.58 9.61 1.43
CA ILE A 109 13.79 8.17 1.27
C ILE A 109 13.53 7.52 2.63
N ALA A 110 12.64 6.53 2.64
CA ALA A 110 12.31 5.72 3.80
C ALA A 110 12.64 4.25 3.51
N THR A 111 13.60 3.69 4.24
CA THR A 111 14.02 2.29 4.09
C THR A 111 13.32 1.42 5.13
N ASN A 112 12.57 0.42 4.70
CA ASN A 112 11.80 -0.44 5.62
C ASN A 112 12.73 -1.24 6.57
N PRO A 113 12.63 -1.06 7.90
CA PRO A 113 13.47 -1.78 8.86
C PRO A 113 13.08 -3.24 9.09
N PHE A 114 11.88 -3.67 8.67
CA PHE A 114 11.29 -4.97 9.03
C PHE A 114 11.29 -5.28 10.54
N ALA A 115 11.28 -4.22 11.36
CA ALA A 115 11.29 -4.29 12.81
C ALA A 115 10.45 -3.15 13.38
N GLU A 116 9.89 -3.37 14.57
CA GLU A 116 9.19 -2.32 15.32
C GLU A 116 10.18 -1.24 15.74
N VAL A 117 9.88 0.00 15.37
CA VAL A 117 10.70 1.19 15.66
C VAL A 117 9.85 2.28 16.33
N ASP A 118 9.02 1.87 17.28
CA ASP A 118 8.00 2.72 17.94
C ASP A 118 8.59 3.98 18.60
N HIS A 119 9.85 3.92 19.03
CA HIS A 119 10.56 5.06 19.60
C HIS A 119 10.69 6.24 18.60
N LEU A 120 10.72 5.98 17.30
CA LEU A 120 10.72 7.03 16.26
C LEU A 120 9.36 7.73 16.13
N TYR A 121 8.29 7.08 16.57
CA TYR A 121 6.92 7.58 16.41
C TYR A 121 6.24 7.86 17.76
N SER A 122 7.06 8.16 18.78
CA SER A 122 6.58 8.54 20.11
C SER A 122 5.90 9.91 20.07
N ARG A 123 5.13 10.22 21.13
CA ARG A 123 4.53 11.55 21.29
C ARG A 123 5.61 12.63 21.44
N GLU A 124 6.72 12.33 22.13
CA GLU A 124 7.82 13.29 22.24
C GLU A 124 8.43 13.60 20.87
N THR A 125 8.55 12.61 19.99
CA THR A 125 9.05 12.84 18.63
C THR A 125 8.07 13.68 17.81
N ILE A 126 6.76 13.45 17.90
CA ILE A 126 5.77 14.34 17.24
C ILE A 126 5.96 15.79 17.70
N GLN A 127 6.11 16.00 19.00
CA GLN A 127 6.30 17.34 19.58
C GLN A 127 7.62 17.99 19.15
N SER A 128 8.71 17.22 19.04
CA SER A 128 10.02 17.77 18.66
C SER A 128 10.03 18.31 17.24
N TYR A 129 9.29 17.67 16.32
CA TYR A 129 9.18 18.10 14.91
C TYR A 129 8.15 19.22 14.69
N SER A 130 7.22 19.43 15.62
CA SER A 130 6.21 20.48 15.49
C SER A 130 6.84 21.87 15.42
N SER A 131 6.37 22.71 14.49
CA SER A 131 6.88 24.07 14.25
C SER A 131 8.37 24.16 13.90
N LYS A 132 9.00 23.05 13.50
CA LYS A 132 10.40 23.01 13.06
C LYS A 132 10.52 22.99 11.55
N ARG A 133 11.52 23.68 11.02
CA ARG A 133 11.86 23.54 9.60
C ARG A 133 12.53 22.20 9.35
N LYS A 134 12.36 21.70 8.13
CA LYS A 134 12.92 20.44 7.65
C LYS A 134 14.43 20.34 7.88
N GLU A 135 15.16 21.46 7.74
CA GLU A 135 16.62 21.53 7.87
C GLU A 135 17.11 21.67 9.32
N GLU A 136 16.21 21.87 10.29
CA GLU A 136 16.58 22.05 11.71
C GLU A 136 16.80 20.73 12.44
N LEU A 137 16.23 19.63 11.94
CA LEU A 137 16.25 18.30 12.56
C LEU A 137 16.68 17.23 11.56
N GLU A 138 16.95 16.04 12.09
CA GLU A 138 17.29 14.86 11.30
C GLU A 138 16.16 14.49 10.32
N PRO A 139 16.48 13.75 9.23
CA PRO A 139 15.47 13.30 8.29
C PRO A 139 14.40 12.47 8.96
N HIS A 140 13.14 12.87 8.79
CA HIS A 140 12.02 12.14 9.36
C HIS A 140 10.73 12.40 8.58
N LEU A 141 9.83 11.42 8.64
CA LEU A 141 8.51 11.51 8.04
C LEU A 141 7.68 12.69 8.58
N PHE A 142 7.79 12.94 9.89
CA PHE A 142 7.12 14.07 10.54
C PHE A 142 7.60 15.42 10.04
N ALA A 143 8.85 15.56 9.59
CA ALA A 143 9.32 16.80 8.99
C ALA A 143 8.61 17.10 7.66
N ILE A 144 8.32 16.07 6.85
CA ILE A 144 7.54 16.22 5.61
C ILE A 144 6.08 16.58 5.91
N ALA A 145 5.50 15.96 6.94
CA ALA A 145 4.15 16.28 7.38
C ALA A 145 4.03 17.72 7.93
N GLU A 146 5.00 18.17 8.73
CA GLU A 146 5.10 19.56 9.22
C GLU A 146 5.30 20.55 8.08
N GLU A 147 6.17 20.22 7.12
CA GLU A 147 6.40 21.07 5.96
C GLU A 147 5.12 21.26 5.14
N ALA A 148 4.38 20.18 4.88
CA ALA A 148 3.08 20.24 4.22
C ALA A 148 2.07 21.07 5.04
N TYR A 149 1.98 20.84 6.35
CA TYR A 149 1.11 21.61 7.23
C TYR A 149 1.45 23.11 7.19
N ARG A 150 2.72 23.47 7.36
CA ARG A 150 3.22 24.85 7.30
C ARG A 150 2.97 25.51 5.95
N PHE A 151 3.15 24.81 4.83
CA PHE A 151 2.85 25.37 3.51
C PHE A 151 1.35 25.57 3.30
N MET A 152 0.52 24.64 3.76
CA MET A 152 -0.94 24.81 3.74
C MET A 152 -1.36 26.05 4.52
N THR A 153 -0.86 26.24 5.74
CA THR A 153 -1.24 27.37 6.60
C THR A 153 -0.74 28.70 6.06
N LYS A 154 0.51 28.76 5.56
CA LYS A 154 1.15 29.99 5.09
C LYS A 154 0.69 30.41 3.70
N GLU A 155 0.65 29.48 2.76
CA GLU A 155 0.33 29.77 1.36
C GLU A 155 -1.17 29.66 1.06
N LYS A 156 -1.97 29.22 2.05
CA LYS A 156 -3.43 28.99 1.94
C LYS A 156 -3.77 28.14 0.71
N ALA A 157 -2.95 27.12 0.47
CA ALA A 157 -3.03 26.23 -0.68
C ALA A 157 -3.07 24.77 -0.23
N ASN A 158 -3.88 23.97 -0.91
CA ASN A 158 -4.00 22.54 -0.65
C ASN A 158 -2.67 21.83 -0.88
N GLN A 159 -2.36 20.85 -0.04
CA GLN A 159 -1.13 20.06 -0.12
C GLN A 159 -1.45 18.61 -0.39
N THR A 160 -0.49 17.87 -0.94
CA THR A 160 -0.60 16.42 -1.06
C THR A 160 0.76 15.78 -0.80
N ILE A 161 0.79 14.80 0.10
CA ILE A 161 1.94 13.95 0.37
C ILE A 161 1.71 12.65 -0.40
N VAL A 162 2.62 12.38 -1.34
CA VAL A 162 2.60 11.17 -2.16
C VAL A 162 3.59 10.18 -1.58
N VAL A 163 3.11 8.98 -1.22
CA VAL A 163 3.96 7.90 -0.71
C VAL A 163 4.10 6.83 -1.80
N SER A 164 5.29 6.72 -2.38
CA SER A 164 5.60 5.79 -3.47
C SER A 164 6.63 4.73 -3.06
N GLY A 165 6.65 3.61 -3.78
CA GLY A 165 7.59 2.52 -3.54
C GLY A 165 6.98 1.16 -3.89
N GLU A 166 7.80 0.12 -4.01
CA GLU A 166 7.34 -1.23 -4.33
C GLU A 166 6.41 -1.83 -3.25
N SER A 167 5.71 -2.92 -3.58
CA SER A 167 4.93 -3.67 -2.58
C SER A 167 5.83 -4.11 -1.42
N GLY A 168 5.43 -3.82 -0.18
CA GLY A 168 6.22 -4.11 1.02
C GLY A 168 7.22 -3.01 1.43
N ALA A 169 7.34 -1.91 0.68
CA ALA A 169 8.29 -0.83 1.00
C ALA A 169 7.95 0.01 2.24
N GLY A 170 6.77 -0.16 2.86
CA GLY A 170 6.34 0.62 4.03
C GLY A 170 5.45 1.84 3.74
N LYS A 171 4.79 1.88 2.57
CA LYS A 171 3.90 3.00 2.16
C LYS A 171 2.75 3.24 3.13
N THR A 172 1.96 2.21 3.41
CA THR A 172 0.79 2.28 4.31
C THR A 172 1.18 2.65 5.74
N VAL A 173 2.31 2.12 6.23
CA VAL A 173 2.86 2.47 7.55
C VAL A 173 3.25 3.96 7.59
N SER A 174 3.91 4.47 6.54
CA SER A 174 4.25 5.88 6.44
C SER A 174 2.99 6.76 6.36
N ALA A 175 2.00 6.40 5.55
CA ALA A 175 0.73 7.12 5.47
C ALA A 175 0.00 7.19 6.83
N LYS A 176 0.02 6.10 7.61
CA LYS A 176 -0.54 6.04 8.97
C LYS A 176 0.17 7.00 9.93
N TYR A 177 1.50 7.07 9.89
CA TYR A 177 2.26 7.97 10.75
C TYR A 177 2.14 9.45 10.34
N ILE A 178 2.06 9.75 9.04
CA ILE A 178 1.73 11.11 8.55
C ILE A 178 0.37 11.55 9.09
N MET A 179 -0.64 10.68 8.96
CA MET A 179 -2.00 10.96 9.45
C MET A 179 -2.01 11.20 10.96
N ARG A 180 -1.31 10.36 11.73
CA ARG A 180 -1.17 10.52 13.18
C ARG A 180 -0.48 11.83 13.55
N TYR A 181 0.54 12.24 12.80
CA TYR A 181 1.21 13.53 13.02
C TYR A 181 0.25 14.71 12.81
N LEU A 182 -0.45 14.73 11.66
CA LEU A 182 -1.39 15.80 11.32
C LEU A 182 -2.56 15.90 12.31
N ALA A 183 -3.00 14.76 12.87
CA ALA A 183 -3.97 14.71 13.95
C ALA A 183 -3.44 15.37 15.23
N SER A 184 -2.19 15.09 15.63
CA SER A 184 -1.65 15.52 16.93
C SER A 184 -1.10 16.96 16.97
N VAL A 185 -0.66 17.55 15.86
CA VAL A 185 -0.05 18.89 15.87
C VAL A 185 -1.04 20.00 16.21
N GLN A 186 -2.34 19.78 15.99
CA GLN A 186 -3.38 20.76 16.31
C GLN A 186 -3.49 21.05 17.82
N GLU A 187 -3.33 20.04 18.68
CA GLU A 187 -3.53 20.16 20.14
C GLU A 187 -2.48 21.04 20.84
N ASN A 188 -1.30 21.26 20.23
CA ASN A 188 -0.23 22.04 20.85
C ASN A 188 -0.52 23.56 20.90
N ASN A 189 -1.50 24.05 20.14
CA ASN A 189 -1.87 25.46 20.14
C ASN A 189 -2.91 25.82 21.22
N ASP A 190 -3.60 24.83 21.81
CA ASP A 190 -4.66 25.02 22.80
C ASP A 190 -4.28 24.42 24.17
N GLN A 191 -3.57 25.21 24.98
CA GLN A 191 -3.34 25.08 26.44
C GLN A 191 -2.74 23.75 27.00
N GLU A 192 -1.81 23.92 27.95
CA GLU A 192 -1.20 22.86 28.78
C GLU A 192 -2.25 22.04 29.56
N GLY A 193 -2.83 21.04 28.92
CA GLY A 193 -3.77 20.07 29.49
C GLY A 193 -3.70 18.75 28.72
N LYS A 194 -3.98 17.63 29.39
CA LYS A 194 -3.83 16.28 28.82
C LYS A 194 -4.43 16.18 27.40
N MET A 195 -3.55 15.98 26.42
CA MET A 195 -3.83 15.61 25.03
C MET A 195 -4.62 14.29 24.97
N GLU A 196 -5.94 14.40 25.04
CA GLU A 196 -6.88 13.34 24.65
C GLU A 196 -7.30 13.58 23.21
N MET A 197 -6.89 12.65 22.34
CA MET A 197 -7.20 12.64 20.91
C MET A 197 -8.67 12.96 20.65
N SER A 198 -8.93 13.91 19.77
CA SER A 198 -10.31 14.29 19.46
C SER A 198 -11.11 13.10 18.88
N GLU A 199 -12.43 13.16 19.01
CA GLU A 199 -13.32 12.12 18.46
C GLU A 199 -13.12 11.98 16.94
N ILE A 200 -12.96 13.11 16.23
CA ILE A 200 -12.73 13.14 14.78
C ILE A 200 -11.40 12.47 14.43
N GLU A 201 -10.32 12.74 15.18
CA GLU A 201 -9.02 12.10 14.94
C GLU A 201 -9.06 10.59 15.18
N SER A 202 -9.73 10.18 16.26
CA SER A 202 -9.90 8.78 16.60
C SER A 202 -10.66 8.04 15.49
N GLN A 203 -11.73 8.65 14.97
CA GLN A 203 -12.48 8.14 13.82
C GLN A 203 -11.63 8.06 12.54
N ILE A 204 -10.83 9.09 12.25
CA ILE A 204 -9.91 9.11 11.09
C ILE A 204 -8.92 7.96 11.17
N LEU A 205 -8.30 7.73 12.33
CA LEU A 205 -7.33 6.64 12.52
C LEU A 205 -7.99 5.25 12.45
N ALA A 206 -9.22 5.10 12.93
CA ALA A 206 -9.98 3.86 12.86
C ALA A 206 -10.38 3.45 11.43
N THR A 207 -10.27 4.34 10.45
CA THR A 207 -10.47 3.96 9.05
C THR A 207 -9.45 2.93 8.57
N ASN A 208 -8.21 2.95 9.08
CA ASN A 208 -7.16 2.08 8.57
C ASN A 208 -7.45 0.59 8.84
N PRO A 209 -7.75 0.13 10.07
CA PRO A 209 -8.10 -1.28 10.30
C PRO A 209 -9.24 -1.78 9.41
N ILE A 210 -10.28 -0.96 9.18
CA ILE A 210 -11.40 -1.32 8.32
C ILE A 210 -10.93 -1.49 6.87
N MET A 211 -10.21 -0.50 6.35
CA MET A 211 -9.76 -0.53 4.97
C MET A 211 -8.72 -1.62 4.73
N GLU A 212 -7.87 -1.94 5.71
CA GLU A 212 -6.92 -3.05 5.66
C GLU A 212 -7.66 -4.40 5.69
N ALA A 213 -8.64 -4.59 6.59
CA ALA A 213 -9.40 -5.83 6.66
C ALA A 213 -10.13 -6.16 5.34
N PHE A 214 -10.78 -5.17 4.73
CA PHE A 214 -11.60 -5.34 3.52
C PHE A 214 -10.84 -5.10 2.21
N GLY A 215 -9.59 -4.67 2.27
CA GLY A 215 -8.87 -4.20 1.08
C GLY A 215 -7.44 -4.70 0.97
N ASN A 216 -6.88 -5.31 2.03
CA ASN A 216 -5.57 -5.92 2.01
C ASN A 216 -5.67 -7.44 2.04
N ALA A 217 -4.61 -8.08 1.54
CA ALA A 217 -4.44 -9.53 1.57
C ALA A 217 -2.96 -9.91 1.60
N LYS A 218 -2.66 -11.13 2.05
CA LYS A 218 -1.33 -11.74 1.96
C LYS A 218 -0.98 -12.04 0.50
N THR A 219 0.18 -11.56 0.06
CA THR A 219 0.81 -11.94 -1.23
C THR A 219 2.20 -12.49 -0.99
N ILE A 220 2.84 -13.01 -2.05
CA ILE A 220 4.24 -13.48 -1.98
C ILE A 220 5.26 -12.40 -1.56
N ARG A 221 4.91 -11.10 -1.66
CA ARG A 221 5.82 -9.97 -1.35
C ARG A 221 5.53 -9.29 -0.02
N ASN A 222 4.30 -9.38 0.47
CA ASN A 222 3.84 -8.62 1.64
C ASN A 222 2.62 -9.31 2.25
N ASP A 223 2.71 -9.61 3.55
CA ASP A 223 1.63 -10.27 4.28
C ASP A 223 0.39 -9.40 4.47
N ASN A 224 0.53 -8.07 4.38
CA ASN A 224 -0.56 -7.09 4.46
C ASN A 224 -0.54 -6.18 3.22
N SER A 225 -0.61 -6.78 2.02
CA SER A 225 -0.55 -6.05 0.75
C SER A 225 -1.86 -5.35 0.45
N SER A 226 -1.84 -4.01 0.32
CA SER A 226 -2.99 -3.27 -0.18
C SER A 226 -3.35 -3.70 -1.59
N ARG A 227 -4.55 -4.25 -1.75
CA ARG A 227 -5.19 -4.55 -3.04
C ARG A 227 -6.18 -3.45 -3.44
N PHE A 228 -5.85 -2.27 -2.91
CA PHE A 228 -6.40 -0.93 -2.93
C PHE A 228 -5.53 0.27 -3.31
N GLY A 229 -6.03 1.26 -4.04
CA GLY A 229 -5.46 2.62 -4.03
C GLY A 229 -6.28 3.49 -3.10
N LYS A 230 -5.65 4.28 -2.22
CA LYS A 230 -6.30 5.13 -1.24
C LYS A 230 -5.79 6.57 -1.34
N TYR A 231 -6.70 7.52 -1.45
CA TYR A 231 -6.42 8.94 -1.27
C TYR A 231 -7.28 9.48 -0.15
N LEU A 232 -6.64 9.84 0.96
CA LEU A 232 -7.30 10.39 2.14
C LEU A 232 -7.01 11.88 2.22
N GLN A 233 -8.06 12.69 2.33
CA GLN A 233 -7.95 14.15 2.47
C GLN A 233 -8.33 14.51 3.90
N ILE A 234 -7.41 15.10 4.66
CA ILE A 234 -7.73 15.73 5.95
C ILE A 234 -8.15 17.17 5.66
N LEU A 235 -9.34 17.56 6.12
CA LEU A 235 -10.00 18.82 5.80
C LEU A 235 -9.84 19.80 6.96
N PHE A 236 -9.44 21.03 6.65
CA PHE A 236 -9.15 22.08 7.62
C PHE A 236 -10.01 23.33 7.38
N ASP A 237 -10.37 24.02 8.47
CA ASP A 237 -10.94 25.37 8.40
C ASP A 237 -9.88 26.47 8.30
N ASP A 238 -10.31 27.73 8.32
CA ASP A 238 -9.44 28.90 8.26
C ASP A 238 -8.47 29.01 9.44
N ASP A 239 -8.88 28.51 10.61
CA ASP A 239 -8.10 28.44 11.85
C ASP A 239 -7.23 27.16 11.90
N THR A 240 -7.17 26.40 10.80
CA THR A 240 -6.32 25.21 10.63
C THR A 240 -6.69 24.06 11.57
N THR A 241 -7.97 24.03 12.00
CA THR A 241 -8.60 22.97 12.79
C THR A 241 -9.15 21.89 11.86
N ILE A 242 -8.93 20.62 12.19
CA ILE A 242 -9.51 19.50 11.46
C ILE A 242 -11.04 19.53 11.58
N LYS A 243 -11.73 19.60 10.44
CA LYS A 243 -13.20 19.53 10.35
C LYS A 243 -13.70 18.16 9.91
N GLY A 244 -12.82 17.32 9.37
CA GLY A 244 -13.20 16.01 8.90
C GLY A 244 -12.19 15.41 7.95
N SER A 245 -12.58 14.31 7.31
CA SER A 245 -11.77 13.62 6.33
C SER A 245 -12.60 13.03 5.20
N LYS A 246 -11.99 12.90 4.02
CA LYS A 246 -12.61 12.28 2.85
C LYS A 246 -11.69 11.25 2.24
N ILE A 247 -12.20 10.05 2.05
CA ILE A 247 -11.48 8.92 1.45
C ILE A 247 -12.01 8.69 0.04
N ARG A 248 -11.07 8.53 -0.91
CA ARG A 248 -11.33 8.01 -2.25
C ARG A 248 -10.53 6.74 -2.45
N THR A 249 -11.16 5.75 -3.04
CA THR A 249 -10.52 4.47 -3.36
C THR A 249 -10.39 4.28 -4.86
N TYR A 250 -9.38 3.50 -5.26
CA TYR A 250 -9.07 3.23 -6.65
C TYR A 250 -8.77 1.74 -6.85
N LEU A 251 -9.34 1.17 -7.92
CA LEU A 251 -8.92 -0.09 -8.52
C LEU A 251 -8.91 -1.34 -7.60
N LEU A 252 -9.86 -1.49 -6.66
CA LEU A 252 -9.96 -2.70 -5.84
C LEU A 252 -9.79 -3.98 -6.68
N GLU A 253 -8.86 -4.86 -6.30
CA GLU A 253 -8.53 -6.09 -7.03
C GLU A 253 -9.67 -7.12 -6.90
N LYS A 254 -10.72 -6.98 -7.70
CA LYS A 254 -11.91 -7.85 -7.60
C LYS A 254 -11.58 -9.32 -7.83
N SER A 255 -10.58 -9.63 -8.66
CA SER A 255 -10.17 -11.00 -8.95
C SER A 255 -9.67 -11.75 -7.71
N ARG A 256 -9.07 -11.06 -6.74
CA ARG A 256 -8.63 -11.62 -5.43
C ARG A 256 -9.74 -12.39 -4.73
N LEU A 257 -10.99 -11.93 -4.82
CA LEU A 257 -12.11 -12.57 -4.13
C LEU A 257 -12.27 -14.03 -4.55
N VAL A 258 -12.13 -14.31 -5.84
CA VAL A 258 -12.52 -15.59 -6.45
C VAL A 258 -11.34 -16.46 -6.82
N TYR A 259 -10.13 -15.90 -6.81
CA TYR A 259 -8.90 -16.59 -7.16
C TYR A 259 -7.73 -16.08 -6.32
N GLN A 260 -6.94 -17.03 -5.80
CA GLN A 260 -5.69 -16.76 -5.11
C GLN A 260 -4.60 -17.70 -5.65
N PRO A 261 -3.43 -17.17 -6.03
CA PRO A 261 -2.23 -17.98 -6.28
C PRO A 261 -1.80 -18.77 -5.05
N GLU A 262 -0.96 -19.78 -5.26
CA GLU A 262 -0.33 -20.55 -4.20
C GLU A 262 0.39 -19.61 -3.20
N THR A 263 0.32 -19.94 -1.91
CA THR A 263 0.84 -19.17 -0.75
C THR A 263 0.15 -17.84 -0.43
N GLU A 264 -0.77 -17.37 -1.28
CA GLU A 264 -1.51 -16.12 -1.06
C GLU A 264 -2.87 -16.34 -0.39
N ARG A 265 -3.42 -15.28 0.23
CA ARG A 265 -4.75 -15.31 0.86
C ARG A 265 -5.76 -14.48 0.08
N ASN A 266 -7.04 -14.68 0.43
CA ASN A 266 -8.09 -13.72 0.13
C ASN A 266 -7.99 -12.51 1.10
N TYR A 267 -8.90 -11.54 0.96
CA TYR A 267 -8.97 -10.38 1.85
C TYR A 267 -9.06 -10.80 3.33
N HIS A 268 -8.36 -10.09 4.21
CA HIS A 268 -8.21 -10.47 5.62
C HIS A 268 -9.57 -10.67 6.31
N ILE A 269 -10.56 -9.84 6.01
CA ILE A 269 -11.89 -9.89 6.62
C ILE A 269 -12.56 -11.27 6.55
N PHE A 270 -12.33 -12.06 5.50
CA PHE A 270 -12.90 -13.41 5.42
C PHE A 270 -12.34 -14.32 6.50
N HIS A 271 -11.03 -14.25 6.72
CA HIS A 271 -10.35 -15.07 7.72
C HIS A 271 -10.62 -14.55 9.15
N GLN A 272 -10.60 -13.22 9.33
CA GLN A 272 -11.02 -12.56 10.57
C GLN A 272 -12.43 -12.97 10.98
N MET A 273 -13.39 -12.93 10.04
CA MET A 273 -14.76 -13.36 10.27
C MET A 273 -14.84 -14.85 10.64
N LEU A 274 -14.12 -15.72 9.92
CA LEU A 274 -14.11 -17.17 10.16
C LEU A 274 -13.46 -17.57 11.47
N GLU A 275 -12.49 -16.81 11.99
CA GLU A 275 -11.83 -17.10 13.27
C GLU A 275 -12.51 -16.36 14.43
N GLY A 276 -12.78 -15.06 14.29
CA GLY A 276 -13.22 -14.18 15.37
C GLY A 276 -14.72 -14.16 15.68
N LEU A 277 -15.60 -14.59 14.77
CA LEU A 277 -17.04 -14.62 15.08
C LEU A 277 -17.36 -15.59 16.24
N PRO A 278 -18.29 -15.22 17.14
CA PRO A 278 -18.83 -16.15 18.13
C PRO A 278 -19.51 -17.37 17.48
N GLU A 279 -19.33 -18.55 18.07
CA GLU A 279 -19.86 -19.82 17.56
C GLU A 279 -21.37 -19.81 17.25
N PRO A 280 -22.27 -19.21 18.07
CA PRO A 280 -23.69 -19.13 17.74
C PRO A 280 -23.96 -18.34 16.45
N LEU A 281 -23.19 -17.28 16.20
CA LEU A 281 -23.32 -16.47 14.98
C LEU A 281 -22.70 -17.19 13.77
N LYS A 282 -21.61 -17.94 13.96
CA LYS A 282 -21.07 -18.82 12.89
C LYS A 282 -22.12 -19.84 12.45
N GLN A 283 -22.83 -20.45 13.40
CA GLN A 283 -23.90 -21.40 13.09
C GLN A 283 -25.08 -20.75 12.35
N GLU A 284 -25.49 -19.54 12.74
CA GLU A 284 -26.52 -18.77 12.03
C GLU A 284 -26.09 -18.43 10.60
N LEU A 285 -24.81 -18.14 10.38
CA LEU A 285 -24.23 -17.83 9.08
C LEU A 285 -23.79 -19.07 8.28
N HIS A 286 -23.97 -20.28 8.82
CA HIS A 286 -23.51 -21.54 8.24
C HIS A 286 -21.99 -21.59 7.95
N LEU A 287 -21.21 -20.95 8.83
CA LEU A 287 -19.76 -20.83 8.72
C LEU A 287 -19.03 -22.01 9.36
N SER A 288 -17.93 -22.43 8.73
CA SER A 288 -16.98 -23.43 9.24
C SER A 288 -15.54 -22.90 9.23
N SER A 289 -14.57 -23.60 8.62
CA SER A 289 -13.17 -23.18 8.54
C SER A 289 -12.81 -22.58 7.18
N ALA A 290 -11.74 -21.78 7.12
CA ALA A 290 -11.25 -21.20 5.85
C ALA A 290 -10.88 -22.25 4.79
N LYS A 291 -10.61 -23.50 5.19
CA LYS A 291 -10.28 -24.60 4.27
C LYS A 291 -11.51 -25.14 3.54
N ASP A 292 -12.70 -24.91 4.07
CA ASP A 292 -13.95 -25.46 3.54
C ASP A 292 -14.54 -24.64 2.40
N TYR A 293 -14.05 -23.41 2.19
CA TYR A 293 -14.56 -22.51 1.16
C TYR A 293 -13.56 -22.35 0.01
N HIS A 294 -14.06 -22.55 -1.22
CA HIS A 294 -13.27 -22.39 -2.44
C HIS A 294 -12.61 -21.01 -2.53
N TYR A 295 -13.29 -19.96 -2.08
CA TYR A 295 -12.75 -18.60 -2.13
C TYR A 295 -11.66 -18.32 -1.08
N THR A 296 -11.36 -19.22 -0.14
CA THR A 296 -10.31 -19.02 0.86
C THR A 296 -9.28 -20.14 0.91
N ASN A 297 -9.49 -21.25 0.19
CA ASN A 297 -8.63 -22.43 0.27
C ASN A 297 -7.67 -22.62 -0.92
N GLN A 298 -7.75 -21.80 -1.98
CA GLN A 298 -6.96 -21.99 -3.20
C GLN A 298 -5.46 -21.76 -3.00
N GLY A 299 -5.09 -20.83 -2.11
CA GLY A 299 -3.69 -20.52 -1.85
C GLY A 299 -2.98 -21.51 -0.92
N GLY A 300 -3.70 -22.43 -0.28
CA GLY A 300 -3.11 -23.48 0.57
C GLY A 300 -2.62 -23.04 1.96
N GLU A 301 -2.44 -21.75 2.21
CA GLU A 301 -1.97 -21.20 3.48
C GLU A 301 -2.99 -20.21 4.07
N PRO A 302 -3.92 -20.68 4.94
CA PRO A 302 -4.94 -19.80 5.51
C PRO A 302 -4.39 -18.86 6.60
N ASP A 303 -3.23 -19.18 7.19
CA ASP A 303 -2.67 -18.47 8.34
C ASP A 303 -1.48 -17.58 7.94
N ILE A 304 -1.28 -16.47 8.67
CA ILE A 304 -0.12 -15.59 8.54
C ILE A 304 0.69 -15.70 9.84
N VAL A 305 2.00 -15.91 9.72
CA VAL A 305 2.87 -16.06 10.89
C VAL A 305 2.85 -14.78 11.73
N GLY A 306 2.49 -14.92 13.01
CA GLY A 306 2.48 -13.80 13.96
C GLY A 306 1.21 -12.93 13.95
N ILE A 307 0.21 -13.26 13.12
CA ILE A 307 -1.08 -12.57 13.10
C ILE A 307 -2.17 -13.49 13.66
N ASP A 308 -2.96 -12.97 14.59
CA ASP A 308 -4.16 -13.62 15.13
C ASP A 308 -5.40 -13.02 14.47
N ASP A 309 -5.97 -13.72 13.49
CA ASP A 309 -7.17 -13.26 12.75
C ASP A 309 -8.38 -13.02 13.69
N ALA A 310 -8.49 -13.71 14.84
CA ALA A 310 -9.56 -13.47 15.81
C ALA A 310 -9.34 -12.16 16.60
N GLN A 311 -8.09 -11.83 16.91
CA GLN A 311 -7.76 -10.52 17.49
C GLN A 311 -8.00 -9.39 16.48
N GLU A 312 -7.58 -9.58 15.22
CA GLU A 312 -7.79 -8.61 14.14
C GLU A 312 -9.29 -8.39 13.84
N TYR A 313 -10.13 -9.42 13.99
CA TYR A 313 -11.58 -9.29 13.95
C TYR A 313 -12.11 -8.31 15.01
N GLN A 314 -11.61 -8.40 16.25
CA GLN A 314 -12.01 -7.50 17.32
C GLN A 314 -11.60 -6.05 16.99
N ILE A 315 -10.36 -5.84 16.54
CA ILE A 315 -9.87 -4.53 16.10
C ILE A 315 -10.76 -3.95 15.00
N THR A 316 -11.15 -4.79 14.02
CA THR A 316 -12.00 -4.37 12.90
C THR A 316 -13.42 -4.01 13.34
N THR A 317 -14.04 -4.80 14.23
CA THR A 317 -15.39 -4.53 14.73
C THR A 317 -15.45 -3.31 15.66
N ASP A 318 -14.42 -3.10 16.48
CA ASP A 318 -14.28 -1.89 17.30
C ASP A 318 -14.11 -0.65 16.41
N ALA A 319 -13.29 -0.76 15.36
CA ALA A 319 -13.10 0.32 14.39
C ALA A 319 -14.40 0.63 13.62
N LEU A 320 -15.15 -0.38 13.16
CA LEU A 320 -16.46 -0.21 12.51
C LEU A 320 -17.44 0.53 13.44
N SER A 321 -17.46 0.17 14.73
CA SER A 321 -18.30 0.83 15.73
C SER A 321 -17.92 2.30 15.91
N LEU A 322 -16.62 2.61 15.94
CA LEU A 322 -16.12 3.97 16.10
C LEU A 322 -16.51 4.88 14.92
N VAL A 323 -16.56 4.34 13.71
CA VAL A 323 -17.02 5.08 12.51
C VAL A 323 -18.54 5.03 12.31
N GLY A 324 -19.30 4.66 13.34
CA GLY A 324 -20.76 4.75 13.35
C GLY A 324 -21.50 3.59 12.67
N ILE A 325 -20.83 2.46 12.41
CA ILE A 325 -21.48 1.24 11.91
C ILE A 325 -21.81 0.36 13.11
N ASP A 326 -23.08 0.33 13.51
CA ASP A 326 -23.56 -0.42 14.67
C ASP A 326 -23.50 -1.95 14.49
N HIS A 327 -23.66 -2.70 15.59
CA HIS A 327 -23.56 -4.16 15.57
C HIS A 327 -24.60 -4.84 14.67
N GLU A 328 -25.79 -4.25 14.50
CA GLU A 328 -26.81 -4.79 13.58
C GLU A 328 -26.34 -4.68 12.13
N THR A 329 -25.81 -3.52 11.75
CA THR A 329 -25.25 -3.27 10.42
C THR A 329 -23.99 -4.11 10.19
N GLN A 330 -23.11 -4.22 11.19
CA GLN A 330 -21.94 -5.12 11.14
C GLN A 330 -22.35 -6.56 10.87
N PHE A 331 -23.39 -7.06 11.56
CA PHE A 331 -23.90 -8.40 11.30
C PHE A 331 -24.47 -8.53 9.87
N GLY A 332 -25.10 -7.48 9.35
CA GLY A 332 -25.48 -7.40 7.93
C GLY A 332 -24.30 -7.55 6.96
N ILE A 333 -23.16 -6.90 7.26
CA ILE A 333 -21.92 -7.05 6.49
C ILE A 333 -21.43 -8.50 6.54
N PHE A 334 -21.40 -9.13 7.72
CA PHE A 334 -20.98 -10.52 7.87
C PHE A 334 -21.91 -11.50 7.16
N LYS A 335 -23.22 -11.24 7.10
CA LYS A 335 -24.16 -12.02 6.26
C LYS A 335 -23.79 -11.96 4.78
N VAL A 336 -23.45 -10.77 4.27
CA VAL A 336 -23.04 -10.61 2.88
C VAL A 336 -21.74 -11.38 2.61
N LEU A 337 -20.74 -11.26 3.48
CA LEU A 337 -19.47 -11.98 3.36
C LEU A 337 -19.64 -13.50 3.43
N ALA A 338 -20.45 -14.00 4.37
CA ALA A 338 -20.78 -15.42 4.44
C ALA A 338 -21.50 -15.90 3.18
N GLY A 339 -22.46 -15.12 2.66
CA GLY A 339 -23.13 -15.39 1.39
C GLY A 339 -22.15 -15.52 0.22
N LEU A 340 -21.11 -14.69 0.16
CA LEU A 340 -20.05 -14.78 -0.86
C LEU A 340 -19.24 -16.07 -0.75
N LEU A 341 -18.87 -16.50 0.47
CA LEU A 341 -18.18 -17.77 0.69
C LEU A 341 -19.02 -18.96 0.20
N HIS A 342 -20.32 -18.97 0.50
CA HIS A 342 -21.25 -19.99 0.00
C HIS A 342 -21.42 -19.93 -1.52
N ILE A 343 -21.48 -18.74 -2.15
CA ILE A 343 -21.45 -18.63 -3.62
C ILE A 343 -20.19 -19.30 -4.18
N GLY A 344 -19.05 -19.16 -3.51
CA GLY A 344 -17.80 -19.83 -3.87
C GLY A 344 -17.93 -21.35 -3.96
N ASN A 345 -18.76 -21.95 -3.11
CA ASN A 345 -18.97 -23.40 -3.02
C ASN A 345 -20.13 -23.95 -3.84
N ILE A 346 -20.90 -23.11 -4.57
CA ILE A 346 -21.98 -23.60 -5.43
C ILE A 346 -21.39 -24.51 -6.52
N GLU A 347 -21.83 -25.76 -6.53
CA GLU A 347 -21.41 -26.77 -7.51
C GLU A 347 -22.30 -26.73 -8.77
N LEU A 348 -21.72 -26.26 -9.86
CA LEU A 348 -22.33 -26.38 -11.19
C LEU A 348 -22.10 -27.78 -11.76
N LYS A 349 -23.08 -28.32 -12.49
CA LYS A 349 -22.95 -29.59 -13.23
C LYS A 349 -22.71 -29.32 -14.70
N MET A 350 -21.69 -29.97 -15.27
CA MET A 350 -21.44 -29.98 -16.70
C MET A 350 -22.37 -30.98 -17.40
N THR A 351 -23.16 -30.50 -18.37
CA THR A 351 -23.91 -31.36 -19.30
C THR A 351 -23.17 -31.45 -20.64
N ARG A 352 -23.79 -32.06 -21.67
CA ARG A 352 -23.14 -32.27 -22.97
C ARG A 352 -22.62 -30.98 -23.62
N ASN A 353 -23.40 -29.90 -23.54
CA ASN A 353 -23.06 -28.59 -24.11
C ASN A 353 -23.22 -27.43 -23.12
N ASP A 354 -24.03 -27.58 -22.07
CA ASP A 354 -24.50 -26.49 -21.21
C ASP A 354 -24.15 -26.73 -19.73
N ALA A 355 -24.20 -25.68 -18.91
CA ALA A 355 -24.21 -25.78 -17.46
C ALA A 355 -25.61 -26.13 -16.92
N SER A 356 -25.65 -26.80 -15.78
CA SER A 356 -26.88 -27.04 -15.02
C SER A 356 -26.65 -26.73 -13.55
N LEU A 357 -27.64 -26.09 -12.92
CA LEU A 357 -27.64 -25.75 -11.50
C LEU A 357 -29.04 -26.04 -10.94
N SER A 358 -29.10 -26.89 -9.91
CA SER A 358 -30.35 -27.17 -9.20
C SER A 358 -30.70 -25.99 -8.30
N SER A 359 -31.99 -25.63 -8.22
CA SER A 359 -32.44 -24.67 -7.19
C SER A 359 -32.19 -25.22 -5.79
N ASP A 360 -32.18 -26.53 -5.60
CA ASP A 360 -32.05 -27.16 -4.29
C ASP A 360 -30.58 -27.45 -3.91
N GLU A 361 -29.61 -26.88 -4.63
CA GLU A 361 -28.19 -27.02 -4.26
C GLU A 361 -27.96 -26.36 -2.89
N PRO A 362 -27.33 -27.07 -1.92
CA PRO A 362 -27.24 -26.59 -0.54
C PRO A 362 -26.58 -25.21 -0.38
N ASN A 363 -25.44 -24.97 -1.02
CA ASN A 363 -24.74 -23.70 -0.89
C ASN A 363 -25.51 -22.55 -1.53
N LEU A 364 -26.19 -22.80 -2.64
CA LEU A 364 -27.07 -21.83 -3.30
C LEU A 364 -28.24 -21.44 -2.39
N GLN A 365 -28.88 -22.41 -1.72
CA GLN A 365 -29.96 -22.13 -0.78
C GLN A 365 -29.47 -21.28 0.40
N ILE A 366 -28.32 -21.63 0.98
CA ILE A 366 -27.72 -20.85 2.08
C ILE A 366 -27.36 -19.44 1.61
N ALA A 367 -26.61 -19.31 0.51
CA ALA A 367 -26.19 -18.02 -0.03
C ALA A 367 -27.40 -17.12 -0.34
N CYS A 368 -28.42 -17.65 -1.01
CA CYS A 368 -29.62 -16.89 -1.35
C CYS A 368 -30.43 -16.51 -0.10
N GLY A 369 -30.50 -17.38 0.91
CA GLY A 369 -31.13 -17.07 2.20
C GLY A 369 -30.43 -15.93 2.93
N LEU A 370 -29.10 -15.95 3.00
CA LEU A 370 -28.31 -14.90 3.64
C LEU A 370 -28.40 -13.55 2.91
N LEU A 371 -28.41 -13.59 1.56
CA LEU A 371 -28.46 -12.40 0.72
C LEU A 371 -29.88 -11.87 0.44
N GLY A 372 -30.92 -12.60 0.86
CA GLY A 372 -32.31 -12.25 0.59
C GLY A 372 -32.70 -12.33 -0.89
N ILE A 373 -32.12 -13.28 -1.63
CA ILE A 373 -32.32 -13.46 -3.08
C ILE A 373 -33.23 -14.69 -3.32
N ASP A 374 -34.06 -14.66 -4.36
CA ASP A 374 -34.81 -15.84 -4.78
C ASP A 374 -33.88 -16.89 -5.41
N ALA A 375 -33.78 -18.05 -4.76
CA ALA A 375 -32.87 -19.13 -5.16
C ALA A 375 -33.20 -19.71 -6.55
N ILE A 376 -34.47 -19.75 -6.94
CA ILE A 376 -34.91 -20.32 -8.22
C ILE A 376 -34.48 -19.41 -9.37
N GLU A 377 -34.74 -18.11 -9.26
CA GLU A 377 -34.30 -17.14 -10.26
C GLU A 377 -32.78 -17.00 -10.27
N PHE A 378 -32.11 -17.03 -9.11
CA PHE A 378 -30.65 -17.00 -9.06
C PHE A 378 -30.04 -18.20 -9.79
N ALA A 379 -30.47 -19.42 -9.48
CA ALA A 379 -30.00 -20.65 -10.14
C ALA A 379 -30.18 -20.58 -11.67
N LYS A 380 -31.35 -20.09 -12.12
CA LYS A 380 -31.68 -19.91 -13.54
C LYS A 380 -30.75 -18.92 -14.23
N TRP A 381 -30.47 -17.76 -13.62
CA TRP A 381 -29.68 -16.70 -14.25
C TRP A 381 -28.17 -16.91 -14.18
N ILE A 382 -27.69 -17.78 -13.29
CA ILE A 382 -26.29 -18.21 -13.30
C ILE A 382 -25.96 -19.09 -14.51
N VAL A 383 -26.92 -19.88 -15.00
CA VAL A 383 -26.72 -20.81 -16.14
C VAL A 383 -27.36 -20.33 -17.45
N LYS A 384 -27.94 -19.12 -17.48
CA LYS A 384 -28.59 -18.55 -18.66
C LYS A 384 -28.21 -17.10 -18.86
N LYS A 385 -28.23 -16.64 -20.11
CA LYS A 385 -28.16 -15.21 -20.46
C LYS A 385 -29.40 -14.79 -21.24
N GLN A 386 -29.80 -13.54 -21.06
CA GLN A 386 -30.86 -12.91 -21.83
C GLN A 386 -30.28 -11.80 -22.70
N ILE A 387 -30.58 -11.83 -24.00
CA ILE A 387 -30.26 -10.76 -24.93
C ILE A 387 -31.57 -10.10 -25.34
N VAL A 388 -31.68 -8.80 -25.09
CA VAL A 388 -32.83 -7.99 -25.48
C VAL A 388 -32.51 -7.32 -26.81
N THR A 389 -33.26 -7.68 -27.86
CA THR A 389 -33.20 -7.00 -29.16
C THR A 389 -34.38 -6.03 -29.28
N ARG A 390 -34.44 -5.24 -30.36
CA ARG A 390 -35.55 -4.28 -30.57
C ARG A 390 -36.93 -4.95 -30.63
N SER A 391 -36.99 -6.22 -31.01
CA SER A 391 -38.24 -6.95 -31.27
C SER A 391 -38.51 -8.10 -30.32
N GLU A 392 -37.49 -8.64 -29.62
CA GLU A 392 -37.66 -9.85 -28.80
C GLU A 392 -36.62 -9.99 -27.68
N LYS A 393 -36.93 -10.87 -26.71
CA LYS A 393 -36.01 -11.31 -25.66
C LYS A 393 -35.59 -12.75 -25.94
N ILE A 394 -34.32 -12.97 -26.21
CA ILE A 394 -33.76 -14.29 -26.49
C ILE A 394 -33.03 -14.78 -25.23
N ILE A 395 -33.46 -15.92 -24.68
CA ILE A 395 -32.80 -16.56 -23.54
C ILE A 395 -32.04 -17.79 -24.06
N THR A 396 -30.74 -17.85 -23.77
CA THR A 396 -29.86 -18.96 -24.15
C THR A 396 -29.13 -19.51 -22.93
N ASN A 397 -28.90 -20.82 -22.91
CA ASN A 397 -28.08 -21.45 -21.89
C ASN A 397 -26.61 -21.04 -22.03
N LEU A 398 -25.91 -20.99 -20.90
CA LEU A 398 -24.47 -20.83 -20.83
C LEU A 398 -23.80 -22.21 -20.79
N ASN A 399 -22.61 -22.30 -21.38
CA ASN A 399 -21.76 -23.48 -21.14
C ASN A 399 -21.17 -23.46 -19.71
N TYR A 400 -20.57 -24.56 -19.29
CA TYR A 400 -20.02 -24.73 -17.94
C TYR A 400 -19.06 -23.59 -17.54
N ASN A 401 -18.07 -23.29 -18.38
CA ASN A 401 -17.08 -22.24 -18.09
C ASN A 401 -17.72 -20.84 -18.05
N GLN A 402 -18.68 -20.56 -18.92
CA GLN A 402 -19.42 -19.30 -18.91
C GLN A 402 -20.26 -19.12 -17.64
N ALA A 403 -20.88 -20.20 -17.14
CA ALA A 403 -21.65 -20.17 -15.91
C ALA A 403 -20.76 -19.99 -14.67
N LEU A 404 -19.56 -20.60 -14.64
CA LEU A 404 -18.55 -20.32 -13.61
C LEU A 404 -18.15 -18.84 -13.60
N ILE A 405 -17.83 -18.28 -14.77
CA ILE A 405 -17.51 -16.86 -14.91
C ILE A 405 -18.68 -15.99 -14.45
N ALA A 406 -19.93 -16.34 -14.78
CA ALA A 406 -21.12 -15.62 -14.34
C ALA A 406 -21.25 -15.61 -12.81
N LYS A 407 -21.09 -16.78 -12.17
CA LYS A 407 -21.09 -16.95 -10.71
C LYS A 407 -20.05 -16.06 -10.04
N ASP A 408 -18.81 -16.16 -10.48
CA ASP A 408 -17.71 -15.37 -9.92
C ASP A 408 -17.87 -13.88 -10.21
N SER A 409 -18.45 -13.51 -11.35
CA SER A 409 -18.72 -12.10 -11.66
C SER A 409 -19.76 -11.48 -10.75
N VAL A 410 -20.80 -12.23 -10.38
CA VAL A 410 -21.79 -11.78 -9.39
C VAL A 410 -21.14 -11.61 -8.02
N ALA A 411 -20.35 -12.59 -7.56
CA ALA A 411 -19.62 -12.50 -6.30
C ALA A 411 -18.71 -11.26 -6.25
N LYS A 412 -17.92 -11.04 -7.29
CA LYS A 412 -17.05 -9.86 -7.44
C LYS A 412 -17.82 -8.54 -7.42
N PHE A 413 -18.99 -8.50 -8.07
CA PHE A 413 -19.83 -7.32 -8.09
C PHE A 413 -20.36 -6.97 -6.68
N ILE A 414 -20.88 -7.98 -5.97
CA ILE A 414 -21.39 -7.82 -4.60
C ILE A 414 -20.26 -7.33 -3.67
N TYR A 415 -19.08 -7.96 -3.69
CA TYR A 415 -17.96 -7.54 -2.85
C TYR A 415 -17.50 -6.11 -3.16
N SER A 416 -17.36 -5.76 -4.45
CA SER A 416 -16.98 -4.39 -4.81
C SER A 416 -18.03 -3.36 -4.37
N THR A 417 -19.31 -3.71 -4.44
CA THR A 417 -20.39 -2.82 -3.99
C THR A 417 -20.39 -2.68 -2.47
N LEU A 418 -20.10 -3.76 -1.74
CA LEU A 418 -19.92 -3.71 -0.29
C LEU A 418 -18.74 -2.81 0.10
N PHE A 419 -17.62 -2.93 -0.61
CA PHE A 419 -16.44 -2.10 -0.38
C PHE A 419 -16.72 -0.61 -0.67
N ASP A 420 -17.37 -0.30 -1.81
CA ASP A 420 -17.78 1.07 -2.14
C ASP A 420 -18.76 1.62 -1.08
N TRP A 421 -19.72 0.80 -0.64
CA TRP A 421 -20.65 1.16 0.43
C TRP A 421 -19.95 1.42 1.76
N LEU A 422 -18.92 0.64 2.12
CA LEU A 422 -18.11 0.89 3.33
C LEU A 422 -17.44 2.25 3.26
N VAL A 423 -16.78 2.55 2.14
CA VAL A 423 -16.13 3.86 1.92
C VAL A 423 -17.14 5.01 2.00
N ASP A 424 -18.31 4.85 1.39
CA ASP A 424 -19.38 5.85 1.45
C ASP A 424 -19.90 6.08 2.88
N ASN A 425 -20.04 5.03 3.69
CA ASN A 425 -20.49 5.18 5.08
C ASN A 425 -19.41 5.78 5.98
N ILE A 426 -18.15 5.36 5.83
CA ILE A 426 -17.01 5.99 6.50
C ILE A 426 -16.99 7.49 6.19
N ASN A 427 -17.13 7.87 4.91
CA ASN A 427 -17.15 9.27 4.50
C ASN A 427 -18.32 10.07 5.10
N LYS A 428 -19.50 9.46 5.29
CA LYS A 428 -20.64 10.15 5.93
C LYS A 428 -20.39 10.44 7.40
N THR A 429 -19.62 9.60 8.09
CA THR A 429 -19.25 9.82 9.49
C THR A 429 -18.15 10.85 9.61
N LEU A 430 -17.13 10.78 8.75
CA LEU A 430 -15.95 11.65 8.82
C LEU A 430 -16.18 13.06 8.27
N TYR A 431 -17.28 13.30 7.56
CA TYR A 431 -17.51 14.58 6.89
C TYR A 431 -19.00 14.89 6.75
N ASP A 432 -19.46 16.01 7.34
CA ASP A 432 -20.80 16.56 7.09
C ASP A 432 -20.78 17.43 5.82
N PRO A 433 -21.51 17.06 4.75
CA PRO A 433 -21.60 17.86 3.52
C PRO A 433 -22.12 19.29 3.70
N LYS A 434 -22.72 19.61 4.84
CA LYS A 434 -23.12 20.99 5.17
C LYS A 434 -21.92 21.90 5.41
N LEU A 435 -20.74 21.35 5.74
CA LEU A 435 -19.53 22.13 5.97
C LEU A 435 -19.07 22.85 4.69
N ASP A 436 -19.19 22.22 3.52
CA ASP A 436 -18.92 22.87 2.22
C ASP A 436 -19.90 24.02 1.95
N GLN A 437 -21.17 23.86 2.33
CA GLN A 437 -22.20 24.89 2.10
C GLN A 437 -22.07 26.09 3.03
N GLN A 438 -21.34 25.93 4.13
CA GLN A 438 -21.12 26.95 5.15
C GLN A 438 -19.72 27.59 5.04
N ASP A 439 -18.97 27.29 3.96
CA ASP A 439 -17.59 27.72 3.75
C ASP A 439 -16.67 27.42 4.96
N GLN A 440 -16.93 26.31 5.67
CA GLN A 440 -16.16 25.92 6.87
C GLN A 440 -14.93 25.06 6.55
N VAL A 441 -14.76 24.63 5.29
CA VAL A 441 -13.56 23.92 4.83
C VAL A 441 -12.83 24.81 3.84
N CYS A 442 -11.60 25.19 4.19
CA CYS A 442 -10.81 26.16 3.43
C CYS A 442 -9.60 25.52 2.75
N SER A 443 -9.04 24.46 3.33
CA SER A 443 -7.89 23.75 2.77
C SER A 443 -7.88 22.27 3.13
N PHE A 444 -7.07 21.48 2.42
CA PHE A 444 -6.83 20.08 2.76
C PHE A 444 -5.37 19.67 2.59
N ILE A 445 -4.99 18.62 3.33
CA ILE A 445 -3.77 17.84 3.10
C ILE A 445 -4.20 16.44 2.65
N GLY A 446 -3.85 16.11 1.41
CA GLY A 446 -4.08 14.79 0.82
C GLY A 446 -2.93 13.84 1.13
N ILE A 447 -3.24 12.59 1.45
CA ILE A 447 -2.26 11.51 1.64
C ILE A 447 -2.60 10.46 0.58
N LEU A 448 -1.71 10.28 -0.39
CA LEU A 448 -1.85 9.29 -1.44
C LEU A 448 -1.04 8.04 -1.07
N ASP A 449 -1.76 6.95 -0.80
CA ASP A 449 -1.23 5.61 -0.54
C ASP A 449 -1.80 4.66 -1.61
N ILE A 450 -1.02 4.40 -2.65
CA ILE A 450 -1.41 3.54 -3.77
C ILE A 450 -0.50 2.32 -3.85
N TYR A 451 -0.96 1.26 -4.52
CA TYR A 451 -0.12 0.11 -4.85
C TYR A 451 1.23 0.53 -5.43
N GLY A 452 2.26 -0.21 -5.04
CA GLY A 452 3.57 -0.06 -5.67
C GLY A 452 3.59 -0.62 -7.08
N PHE A 453 4.66 -0.32 -7.82
CA PHE A 453 4.93 -1.01 -9.08
C PHE A 453 5.05 -2.53 -8.84
N GLU A 454 4.38 -3.33 -9.67
CA GLU A 454 4.33 -4.79 -9.54
C GLU A 454 4.78 -5.49 -10.83
N HIS A 455 5.61 -6.52 -10.69
CA HIS A 455 6.05 -7.36 -11.79
C HIS A 455 6.22 -8.81 -11.35
N PHE A 456 5.29 -9.67 -11.72
CA PHE A 456 5.31 -11.11 -11.44
C PHE A 456 5.65 -11.92 -12.69
N GLU A 457 5.87 -13.24 -12.53
CA GLU A 457 6.06 -14.15 -13.67
C GLU A 457 4.87 -14.11 -14.65
N LYS A 458 3.66 -13.93 -14.13
CA LYS A 458 2.43 -13.75 -14.90
C LYS A 458 1.69 -12.50 -14.45
N ASN A 459 1.64 -11.50 -15.32
CA ASN A 459 0.93 -10.24 -15.09
C ASN A 459 -0.40 -10.22 -15.87
N SER A 460 -1.41 -9.56 -15.31
CA SER A 460 -2.75 -9.42 -15.88
C SER A 460 -3.13 -7.94 -16.06
N PHE A 461 -4.38 -7.67 -16.41
CA PHE A 461 -4.95 -6.33 -16.54
C PHE A 461 -4.82 -5.52 -15.24
N GLU A 462 -4.83 -6.18 -14.08
CA GLU A 462 -4.64 -5.59 -12.77
C GLU A 462 -3.26 -4.93 -12.64
N GLN A 463 -2.18 -5.66 -12.93
CA GLN A 463 -0.81 -5.10 -12.92
C GLN A 463 -0.64 -3.99 -13.97
N PHE A 464 -1.29 -4.10 -15.13
CA PHE A 464 -1.29 -3.02 -16.11
C PHE A 464 -1.89 -1.73 -15.55
N CYS A 465 -3.06 -1.80 -14.88
CA CYS A 465 -3.69 -0.62 -14.28
C CYS A 465 -2.85 -0.03 -13.15
N ILE A 466 -2.27 -0.89 -12.30
CA ILE A 466 -1.39 -0.49 -11.19
C ILE A 466 -0.14 0.23 -11.72
N ASN A 467 0.56 -0.37 -12.69
CA ASN A 467 1.79 0.19 -13.24
C ASN A 467 1.50 1.46 -14.06
N TYR A 468 0.37 1.53 -14.78
CA TYR A 468 -0.07 2.76 -15.45
C TYR A 468 -0.29 3.91 -14.46
N ALA A 469 -0.91 3.65 -13.31
CA ALA A 469 -1.07 4.66 -12.27
C ALA A 469 0.28 5.13 -11.70
N ASN A 470 1.23 4.20 -11.48
CA ASN A 470 2.59 4.54 -11.05
C ASN A 470 3.34 5.38 -12.10
N GLU A 471 3.22 5.05 -13.39
CA GLU A 471 3.79 5.87 -14.48
C GLU A 471 3.21 7.30 -14.49
N LYS A 472 1.92 7.45 -14.19
CA LYS A 472 1.30 8.78 -14.05
C LYS A 472 1.83 9.56 -12.85
N LEU A 473 2.02 8.90 -11.71
CA LEU A 473 2.62 9.55 -10.54
C LEU A 473 4.08 9.93 -10.78
N GLN A 474 4.83 9.07 -11.47
CA GLN A 474 6.20 9.38 -11.87
C GLN A 474 6.25 10.55 -12.85
N GLN A 475 5.30 10.63 -13.79
CA GLN A 475 5.15 11.77 -14.70
C GLN A 475 4.89 13.08 -13.94
N GLU A 476 3.97 13.09 -12.98
CA GLU A 476 3.70 14.26 -12.15
C GLU A 476 4.93 14.67 -11.31
N PHE A 477 5.63 13.69 -10.71
CA PHE A 477 6.87 13.94 -9.99
C PHE A 477 7.93 14.59 -10.88
N ASN A 478 8.16 14.04 -12.08
CA ASN A 478 9.14 14.57 -13.03
C ASN A 478 8.77 15.97 -13.58
N GLN A 479 7.50 16.38 -13.54
CA GLN A 479 7.08 17.72 -13.94
C GLN A 479 7.23 18.73 -12.81
N HIS A 480 7.16 18.26 -11.56
CA HIS A 480 7.27 19.09 -10.37
C HIS A 480 8.73 19.39 -10.01
N VAL A 481 9.60 18.38 -10.11
CA VAL A 481 11.07 18.50 -9.98
C VAL A 481 11.64 19.21 -11.19
#